data_AF-A0A3C2B7G7-F1
#
_entry.id   AF-A0A3C2B7G7-F1
#
_cell.length_a   1.000
_cell.length_b   1.000
_cell.length_c   1.000
_cell.angle_alpha   90.00
_cell.angle_beta   90.00
_cell.angle_gamma   90.00
#
_symmetry.space_group_name_H-M   'P 1'
#
loop_
_entity.id
_entity.type
_entity.pdbx_description
1 polymer ?
#
loop_
_entity_poly.entity_id
_entity_poly.type
_entity_poly.pdbx_seq_one_letter_code
_entity_poly.pdbx_strand_id
1 'polypeptide(L)'
;MTRSRQLPLAAGVAAALALSACGDDSTGGSGTPVNVVGRAFAAQSAVGFDLPSASNLVITFDDGQLGVSGGCNLIGGAYTIDGNVLKAPEGFMQTEMACDEPLMQLDTDVVALLSASPTLSADGDVLTITGPSSSLTLSLQQPPADLPLEGTVWTVTSLVDGDAVSGGFSVAPTIQFVDGSAQVFTGCNRGSAKVTVADTAIEFGPMGLTKMACQGDAMQVEAAVVAVLQGSVDYRIEGATLELIGANGGLLLDGVPPT
;
A
#
# COMPACT_ATOMS: atom_id res chain seq x y z
N MET A 1 -18.43 74.58 -30.89
CA MET A 1 -17.00 74.39 -31.21
C MET A 1 -16.81 72.88 -31.40
N THR A 2 -16.74 72.35 -32.64
CA THR A 2 -15.53 72.15 -33.50
C THR A 2 -14.56 71.11 -32.92
N ARG A 3 -14.13 70.03 -33.59
CA ARG A 3 -14.25 69.44 -34.97
C ARG A 3 -14.01 67.91 -34.84
N SER A 4 -14.16 66.97 -35.79
CA SER A 4 -14.45 66.86 -37.25
C SER A 4 -15.32 65.57 -37.46
N ARG A 5 -15.73 64.97 -38.62
CA ARG A 5 -15.21 64.70 -39.99
C ARG A 5 -14.00 63.71 -40.06
N GLN A 6 -13.92 62.72 -40.96
CA GLN A 6 -14.86 62.10 -41.92
C GLN A 6 -14.29 60.74 -42.41
N LEU A 7 -15.11 59.87 -43.04
CA LEU A 7 -14.63 58.68 -43.78
C LEU A 7 -13.79 59.08 -45.02
N PRO A 8 -12.90 58.21 -45.52
CA PRO A 8 -13.22 57.58 -46.80
C PRO A 8 -12.82 56.10 -46.99
N LEU A 9 -13.56 55.52 -47.93
CA LEU A 9 -13.38 54.29 -48.69
C LEU A 9 -11.93 53.93 -49.11
N ALA A 10 -11.57 52.65 -49.01
CA ALA A 10 -10.58 52.00 -49.88
C ALA A 10 -10.93 50.50 -50.04
N ALA A 11 -11.15 50.03 -51.27
CA ALA A 11 -11.32 48.62 -51.58
C ALA A 11 -10.05 48.09 -52.26
N GLY A 12 -9.54 46.95 -51.82
CA GLY A 12 -8.35 46.30 -52.37
C GLY A 12 -8.56 44.80 -52.50
N VAL A 13 -8.65 44.31 -53.75
CA VAL A 13 -8.76 42.88 -54.03
C VAL A 13 -7.36 42.27 -54.10
N ALA A 14 -7.13 41.21 -53.33
CA ALA A 14 -5.97 40.35 -53.46
C ALA A 14 -6.41 38.88 -53.33
N ALA A 15 -6.66 38.24 -54.47
CA ALA A 15 -6.94 36.80 -54.54
C ALA A 15 -5.75 36.10 -55.22
N ALA A 16 -5.04 35.25 -54.49
CA ALA A 16 -3.97 34.42 -55.05
C ALA A 16 -3.71 33.18 -54.19
N LEU A 17 -3.52 32.05 -54.89
CA LEU A 17 -2.78 30.85 -54.47
C LEU A 17 -3.25 30.12 -53.20
N ALA A 18 -3.89 28.96 -53.43
CA ALA A 18 -3.96 27.91 -52.43
C ALA A 18 -2.61 27.17 -52.31
N LEU A 19 -2.24 26.78 -51.10
CA LEU A 19 -1.32 25.67 -50.84
C LEU A 19 -2.00 24.74 -49.84
N SER A 20 -2.21 23.49 -50.25
CA SER A 20 -2.65 22.41 -49.37
C SER A 20 -1.48 21.98 -48.47
N ALA A 21 -1.40 22.57 -47.28
CA ALA A 21 -0.58 22.03 -46.20
C ALA A 21 -1.45 21.06 -45.39
N CYS A 22 -1.26 19.75 -45.59
CA CYS A 22 -1.65 18.78 -44.58
C CYS A 22 -0.71 19.00 -43.38
N GLY A 23 -1.18 19.73 -42.37
CA GLY A 23 -0.60 19.62 -41.05
C GLY A 23 -0.99 18.25 -40.52
N ASP A 24 -0.04 17.32 -40.47
CA ASP A 24 -0.12 16.22 -39.52
C ASP A 24 -0.01 16.84 -38.13
N ASP A 25 -1.17 17.22 -37.56
CA ASP A 25 -1.35 17.33 -36.11
C ASP A 25 -1.14 15.93 -35.54
N SER A 26 0.13 15.56 -35.47
CA SER A 26 0.64 14.47 -34.67
C SER A 26 0.17 14.77 -33.26
N THR A 27 -0.88 14.06 -32.82
CA THR A 27 -1.42 14.16 -31.47
C THR A 27 -0.38 13.61 -30.50
N GLY A 28 0.63 14.43 -30.22
CA GLY A 28 1.70 14.17 -29.27
C GLY A 28 1.02 13.84 -27.95
N GLY A 29 1.11 12.56 -27.58
CA GLY A 29 0.30 12.00 -26.51
C GLY A 29 0.51 12.81 -25.25
N SER A 30 -0.48 13.64 -24.92
CA SER A 30 -0.53 14.39 -23.66
C SER A 30 -0.95 13.44 -22.55
N GLY A 31 -0.24 12.32 -22.44
CA GLY A 31 -0.36 11.37 -21.35
C GLY A 31 0.07 12.06 -20.08
N THR A 32 -0.81 12.05 -19.09
CA THR A 32 -0.46 12.37 -17.71
C THR A 32 0.81 11.59 -17.33
N PRO A 33 1.85 12.22 -16.77
CA PRO A 33 3.06 11.51 -16.35
C PRO A 33 2.70 10.30 -15.48
N VAL A 34 3.20 9.12 -15.86
CA VAL A 34 2.78 7.84 -15.29
C VAL A 34 3.37 7.70 -13.88
N ASN A 35 2.60 8.15 -12.89
CA ASN A 35 3.05 8.15 -11.50
C ASN A 35 2.91 6.76 -10.86
N VAL A 36 4.01 6.02 -10.87
CA VAL A 36 4.19 4.75 -10.17
C VAL A 36 4.97 4.88 -8.86
N VAL A 37 5.61 6.02 -8.59
CA VAL A 37 6.54 6.16 -7.44
C VAL A 37 5.79 6.07 -6.11
N GLY A 38 6.29 5.23 -5.20
CA GLY A 38 5.65 4.90 -3.92
C GLY A 38 4.45 3.96 -4.05
N ARG A 39 4.37 3.16 -5.13
CA ARG A 39 3.23 2.25 -5.39
C ARG A 39 3.70 0.83 -5.72
N ALA A 40 2.90 -0.15 -5.30
CA ALA A 40 3.03 -1.56 -5.68
C ALA A 40 1.90 -1.94 -6.64
N PHE A 41 2.19 -2.80 -7.62
CA PHE A 41 1.23 -3.25 -8.62
C PHE A 41 1.28 -4.78 -8.76
N ALA A 42 0.12 -5.43 -8.65
CA ALA A 42 -0.04 -6.88 -8.78
C ALA A 42 -0.47 -7.26 -10.20
N ALA A 43 0.13 -8.31 -10.77
CA ALA A 43 -0.12 -8.74 -12.13
C ALA A 43 -1.53 -9.35 -12.32
N GLN A 44 -2.23 -8.89 -13.35
CA GLN A 44 -3.56 -9.36 -13.73
C GLN A 44 -3.54 -10.24 -14.98
N SER A 45 -2.71 -9.89 -15.97
CA SER A 45 -2.56 -10.65 -17.21
C SER A 45 -1.25 -10.29 -17.93
N ALA A 46 -0.68 -11.27 -18.64
CA ALA A 46 0.46 -11.07 -19.53
C ALA A 46 0.09 -11.45 -20.98
N VAL A 47 0.86 -10.91 -21.92
CA VAL A 47 0.87 -11.29 -23.33
C VAL A 47 2.33 -11.47 -23.75
N GLY A 48 2.64 -12.56 -24.43
CA GLY A 48 4.01 -12.90 -24.86
C GLY A 48 4.81 -13.74 -23.86
N PHE A 49 4.31 -13.93 -22.63
CA PHE A 49 4.80 -14.89 -21.63
C PHE A 49 3.63 -15.35 -20.74
N ASP A 50 3.82 -16.44 -19.99
CA ASP A 50 2.80 -17.01 -19.11
C ASP A 50 2.90 -16.44 -17.68
N LEU A 51 1.76 -16.27 -17.01
CA LEU A 51 1.67 -16.09 -15.56
C LEU A 51 1.25 -17.41 -14.92
N PRO A 52 2.14 -18.13 -14.21
CA PRO A 52 1.79 -19.37 -13.52
C PRO A 52 0.73 -19.12 -12.43
N SER A 53 -0.21 -20.05 -12.24
CA SER A 53 -1.26 -19.92 -11.20
C SER A 53 -0.74 -19.99 -9.76
N ALA A 54 0.54 -20.37 -9.57
CA ALA A 54 1.25 -20.29 -8.29
C ALA A 54 1.94 -18.93 -8.07
N SER A 55 1.96 -18.05 -9.06
CA SER A 55 2.58 -16.73 -8.98
C SER A 55 1.62 -15.71 -8.37
N ASN A 56 2.17 -14.91 -7.44
CA ASN A 56 1.58 -13.67 -6.95
C ASN A 56 2.42 -12.47 -7.41
N LEU A 57 2.78 -12.41 -8.70
CA LEU A 57 3.69 -11.41 -9.27
C LEU A 57 3.30 -9.98 -8.88
N VAL A 58 4.20 -9.31 -8.15
CA VAL A 58 4.09 -7.91 -7.74
C VAL A 58 5.34 -7.15 -8.14
N ILE A 59 5.16 -5.96 -8.69
CA ILE A 59 6.23 -4.99 -8.97
C ILE A 59 6.05 -3.77 -8.05
N THR A 60 7.09 -3.43 -7.28
CA THR A 60 7.15 -2.18 -6.49
C THR A 60 8.00 -1.14 -7.21
N PHE A 61 7.57 0.12 -7.12
CA PHE A 61 8.30 1.26 -7.65
C PHE A 61 8.54 2.26 -6.51
N ASP A 62 9.67 2.13 -5.84
CA ASP A 62 10.12 3.03 -4.78
C ASP A 62 10.91 4.21 -5.40
N ASP A 63 11.52 5.08 -4.58
CA ASP A 63 12.25 6.25 -5.08
C ASP A 63 13.55 5.82 -5.81
N GLY A 64 13.49 5.81 -7.15
CA GLY A 64 14.58 5.36 -8.04
C GLY A 64 14.88 3.85 -8.02
N GLN A 65 14.16 3.05 -7.24
CA GLN A 65 14.42 1.61 -7.03
C GLN A 65 13.18 0.77 -7.36
N LEU A 66 13.33 -0.23 -8.23
CA LEU A 66 12.28 -1.18 -8.62
C LEU A 66 12.52 -2.50 -7.88
N GLY A 67 11.44 -3.11 -7.39
CA GLY A 67 11.43 -4.48 -6.86
C GLY A 67 10.44 -5.37 -7.63
N VAL A 68 10.75 -6.66 -7.76
CA VAL A 68 9.84 -7.69 -8.27
C VAL A 68 9.83 -8.88 -7.30
N SER A 69 8.64 -9.43 -7.05
CA SER A 69 8.43 -10.61 -6.22
C SER A 69 7.29 -11.46 -6.78
N GLY A 70 7.16 -12.71 -6.35
CA GLY A 70 6.09 -13.63 -6.79
C GLY A 70 6.41 -14.45 -8.05
N GLY A 71 7.63 -14.32 -8.59
CA GLY A 71 8.27 -15.36 -9.39
C GLY A 71 9.00 -16.37 -8.50
N CYS A 72 10.12 -16.93 -8.96
CA CYS A 72 10.97 -17.76 -8.10
C CYS A 72 11.88 -16.90 -7.21
N ASN A 73 12.37 -15.79 -7.74
CA ASN A 73 13.37 -14.95 -7.08
C ASN A 73 12.82 -13.60 -6.63
N LEU A 74 13.50 -13.01 -5.63
CA LEU A 74 13.38 -11.57 -5.36
C LEU A 74 14.36 -10.85 -6.29
N ILE A 75 13.86 -9.92 -7.08
CA ILE A 75 14.60 -9.22 -8.13
C ILE A 75 14.53 -7.71 -7.83
N GLY A 76 15.62 -6.98 -8.01
CA GLY A 76 15.66 -5.54 -7.75
C GLY A 76 16.74 -4.81 -8.54
N GLY A 77 16.43 -3.59 -8.96
CA GLY A 77 17.33 -2.75 -9.76
C GLY A 77 16.89 -1.29 -9.77
N ALA A 78 17.84 -0.38 -9.99
CA ALA A 78 17.54 1.04 -10.13
C ALA A 78 16.71 1.29 -11.41
N TYR A 79 15.81 2.27 -11.39
CA TYR A 79 15.06 2.70 -12.56
C TYR A 79 14.95 4.22 -12.65
N THR A 80 14.66 4.71 -13.85
CA THR A 80 14.17 6.06 -14.11
C THR A 80 13.01 5.99 -15.11
N ILE A 81 12.24 7.05 -15.25
CA ILE A 81 11.18 7.16 -16.26
C ILE A 81 11.45 8.42 -17.09
N ASP A 82 11.56 8.24 -18.41
CA ASP A 82 11.73 9.32 -19.38
C ASP A 82 10.42 9.51 -20.16
N GLY A 83 9.67 10.55 -19.79
CA GLY A 83 8.29 10.78 -20.25
C GLY A 83 7.34 9.69 -19.74
N ASN A 84 7.19 8.62 -20.53
CA ASN A 84 6.48 7.40 -20.16
C ASN A 84 7.27 6.11 -20.45
N VAL A 85 8.56 6.20 -20.79
CA VAL A 85 9.42 5.04 -21.05
C VAL A 85 10.18 4.68 -19.79
N LEU A 86 10.04 3.44 -19.31
CA LEU A 86 10.83 2.90 -18.21
C LEU A 86 12.29 2.71 -18.67
N LYS A 87 13.24 3.08 -17.81
CA LYS A 87 14.68 2.95 -18.05
C LYS A 87 15.33 2.23 -16.86
N ALA A 88 15.49 0.92 -17.02
CA ALA A 88 16.23 0.03 -16.12
C ALA A 88 17.57 -0.38 -16.75
N PRO A 89 18.58 -0.82 -15.96
CA PRO A 89 19.78 -1.47 -16.48
C PRO A 89 19.44 -2.82 -17.12
N GLU A 90 20.30 -3.31 -18.03
CA GLU A 90 20.10 -4.61 -18.69
C GLU A 90 20.08 -5.79 -17.69
N GLY A 91 20.85 -5.68 -16.59
CA GLY A 91 20.91 -6.65 -15.51
C GLY A 91 20.37 -6.11 -14.19
N PHE A 92 19.41 -6.84 -13.62
CA PHE A 92 18.92 -6.66 -12.26
C PHE A 92 19.78 -7.47 -11.27
N MET A 93 19.75 -7.09 -9.99
CA MET A 93 20.20 -7.99 -8.91
C MET A 93 19.06 -8.95 -8.56
N GLN A 94 19.37 -10.21 -8.27
CA GLN A 94 18.37 -11.20 -7.88
C GLN A 94 18.95 -12.23 -6.91
N THR A 95 18.07 -12.94 -6.19
CA THR A 95 18.44 -14.16 -5.48
C THR A 95 18.80 -15.30 -6.45
N GLU A 96 19.43 -16.36 -5.94
CA GLU A 96 19.71 -17.60 -6.67
C GLU A 96 18.93 -18.77 -6.04
N MET A 97 17.61 -18.61 -5.90
CA MET A 97 16.71 -19.67 -5.46
C MET A 97 16.34 -20.58 -6.63
N ALA A 98 16.07 -21.86 -6.31
CA ALA A 98 15.58 -22.85 -7.26
C ALA A 98 14.14 -23.23 -6.90
N CYS A 99 13.24 -23.15 -7.88
CA CYS A 99 11.81 -23.42 -7.75
C CYS A 99 11.33 -24.30 -8.91
N ASP A 100 10.03 -24.49 -9.05
CA ASP A 100 9.46 -25.09 -10.26
C ASP A 100 9.71 -24.20 -11.50
N GLU A 101 10.01 -24.84 -12.64
CA GLU A 101 10.40 -24.21 -13.91
C GLU A 101 9.53 -22.99 -14.31
N PRO A 102 8.18 -23.00 -14.21
CA PRO A 102 7.36 -21.87 -14.63
C PRO A 102 7.63 -20.58 -13.84
N LEU A 103 8.09 -20.68 -12.59
CA LEU A 103 8.42 -19.51 -11.76
C LEU A 103 9.81 -18.94 -12.11
N MET A 104 10.77 -19.80 -12.51
CA MET A 104 12.09 -19.37 -12.98
C MET A 104 12.03 -18.79 -14.41
N GLN A 105 11.13 -19.33 -15.24
CA GLN A 105 10.81 -18.75 -16.55
C GLN A 105 10.14 -17.38 -16.38
N LEU A 106 9.21 -17.22 -15.43
CA LEU A 106 8.59 -15.93 -15.14
C LEU A 106 9.61 -14.85 -14.72
N ASP A 107 10.56 -15.18 -13.84
CA ASP A 107 11.66 -14.26 -13.47
C ASP A 107 12.38 -13.74 -14.72
N THR A 108 12.69 -14.65 -15.65
CA THR A 108 13.41 -14.38 -16.90
C THR A 108 12.60 -13.47 -17.83
N ASP A 109 11.32 -13.76 -18.03
CA ASP A 109 10.44 -13.01 -18.93
C ASP A 109 10.10 -11.61 -18.40
N VAL A 110 9.95 -11.46 -17.08
CA VAL A 110 9.73 -10.14 -16.45
C VAL A 110 10.99 -9.30 -16.51
N VAL A 111 12.18 -9.86 -16.24
CA VAL A 111 13.46 -9.14 -16.43
C VAL A 111 13.63 -8.73 -17.90
N ALA A 112 13.35 -9.62 -18.85
CA ALA A 112 13.41 -9.30 -20.28
C ALA A 112 12.47 -8.14 -20.67
N LEU A 113 11.23 -8.13 -20.15
CA LEU A 113 10.28 -7.02 -20.36
C LEU A 113 10.79 -5.69 -19.77
N LEU A 114 11.27 -5.70 -18.53
CA LEU A 114 11.69 -4.48 -17.81
C LEU A 114 12.99 -3.89 -18.38
N SER A 115 13.96 -4.72 -18.75
CA SER A 115 15.22 -4.29 -19.37
C SER A 115 15.03 -3.75 -20.80
N ALA A 116 13.97 -4.14 -21.52
CA ALA A 116 13.73 -3.76 -22.91
C ALA A 116 13.27 -2.30 -23.15
N SER A 117 13.44 -1.41 -22.16
CA SER A 117 12.90 -0.03 -22.17
C SER A 117 11.39 0.04 -22.50
N PRO A 118 10.51 -0.65 -21.74
CA PRO A 118 9.10 -0.71 -22.05
C PRO A 118 8.41 0.65 -21.86
N THR A 119 7.31 0.84 -22.59
CA THR A 119 6.42 1.99 -22.43
C THR A 119 5.42 1.71 -21.32
N LEU A 120 5.25 2.65 -20.40
CA LEU A 120 4.26 2.62 -19.33
C LEU A 120 3.00 3.38 -19.77
N SER A 121 1.83 2.88 -19.36
CA SER A 121 0.55 3.58 -19.45
C SER A 121 -0.24 3.31 -18.18
N ALA A 122 -0.84 4.32 -17.57
CA ALA A 122 -1.68 4.17 -16.39
C ALA A 122 -3.08 4.76 -16.64
N ASP A 123 -4.11 3.99 -16.28
CA ASP A 123 -5.52 4.42 -16.30
C ASP A 123 -6.14 4.10 -14.94
N GLY A 124 -6.29 5.15 -14.11
CA GLY A 124 -6.66 5.02 -12.70
C GLY A 124 -5.69 4.15 -11.91
N ASP A 125 -6.15 2.96 -11.53
CA ASP A 125 -5.40 1.95 -10.80
C ASP A 125 -4.78 0.87 -11.70
N VAL A 126 -5.05 0.86 -13.01
CA VAL A 126 -4.45 -0.11 -13.95
C VAL A 126 -3.14 0.45 -14.50
N LEU A 127 -2.06 -0.34 -14.42
CA LEU A 127 -0.77 -0.07 -15.05
C LEU A 127 -0.52 -1.11 -16.16
N THR A 128 -0.24 -0.64 -17.38
CA THR A 128 0.22 -1.47 -18.49
C THR A 128 1.68 -1.18 -18.78
N ILE A 129 2.50 -2.22 -18.79
CA ILE A 129 3.91 -2.21 -19.18
C ILE A 129 4.02 -2.89 -20.55
N THR A 130 4.39 -2.15 -21.59
CA THR A 130 4.42 -2.64 -22.98
C THR A 130 5.85 -2.63 -23.53
N GLY A 131 6.44 -3.80 -23.70
CA GLY A 131 7.74 -4.00 -24.35
C GLY A 131 7.64 -4.29 -25.85
N PRO A 132 8.76 -4.63 -26.51
CA PRO A 132 8.80 -4.88 -27.96
C PRO A 132 8.07 -6.15 -28.41
N SER A 133 7.98 -7.16 -27.53
CA SER A 133 7.46 -8.51 -27.83
C SER A 133 6.44 -9.04 -26.81
N SER A 134 6.25 -8.33 -25.70
CA SER A 134 5.40 -8.74 -24.58
C SER A 134 4.80 -7.53 -23.87
N SER A 135 3.72 -7.75 -23.12
CA SER A 135 3.12 -6.73 -22.26
C SER A 135 2.54 -7.34 -20.99
N LEU A 136 2.67 -6.62 -19.88
CA LEU A 136 2.13 -6.99 -18.58
C LEU A 136 1.09 -5.95 -18.15
N THR A 137 -0.11 -6.41 -17.79
CA THR A 137 -1.17 -5.57 -17.19
C THR A 137 -1.24 -5.88 -15.70
N LEU A 138 -1.17 -4.83 -14.88
CA LEU A 138 -1.19 -4.90 -13.43
C LEU A 138 -2.28 -3.98 -12.87
N SER A 139 -2.80 -4.31 -11.69
CA SER A 139 -3.64 -3.43 -10.89
C SER A 139 -2.82 -2.87 -9.71
N LEU A 140 -3.14 -1.66 -9.26
CA LEU A 140 -2.61 -1.12 -8.01
C LEU A 140 -2.90 -2.10 -6.88
N GLN A 141 -1.84 -2.56 -6.22
CA GLN A 141 -1.98 -3.32 -5.00
C GLN A 141 -2.33 -2.35 -3.87
N GLN A 142 -3.63 -2.24 -3.59
CA GLN A 142 -4.12 -1.58 -2.39
C GLN A 142 -3.64 -2.38 -1.16
N PRO A 143 -3.32 -1.72 -0.03
CA PRO A 143 -3.10 -2.43 1.23
C PRO A 143 -4.34 -3.25 1.61
N PRO A 144 -4.19 -4.34 2.39
CA PRO A 144 -5.34 -5.09 2.89
C PRO A 144 -6.25 -4.15 3.68
N ALA A 145 -7.56 -4.21 3.40
CA ALA A 145 -8.53 -3.36 4.07
C ALA A 145 -8.56 -3.63 5.59
N ASP A 146 -8.66 -2.57 6.37
CA ASP A 146 -8.65 -2.62 7.83
C ASP A 146 -9.76 -3.51 8.38
N LEU A 147 -9.41 -4.40 9.31
CA LEU A 147 -10.39 -5.17 10.07
C LEU A 147 -11.20 -4.22 10.96
N PRO A 148 -12.51 -4.46 11.15
CA PRO A 148 -13.33 -3.63 12.02
C PRO A 148 -12.82 -3.74 13.46
N LEU A 149 -12.70 -2.61 14.17
CA LEU A 149 -12.31 -2.60 15.58
C LEU A 149 -13.27 -3.45 16.44
N GLU A 150 -14.57 -3.32 16.19
CA GLU A 150 -15.65 -4.07 16.83
C GLU A 150 -15.83 -5.45 16.19
N GLY A 151 -16.10 -6.47 17.01
CA GLY A 151 -16.23 -7.87 16.62
C GLY A 151 -14.91 -8.62 16.48
N THR A 152 -13.87 -7.99 15.92
CA THR A 152 -12.53 -8.58 15.75
C THR A 152 -11.90 -8.93 17.10
N VAL A 153 -11.29 -10.12 17.19
CA VAL A 153 -10.48 -10.54 18.34
C VAL A 153 -9.03 -10.18 18.06
N TRP A 154 -8.51 -9.22 18.83
CA TRP A 154 -7.15 -8.72 18.76
C TRP A 154 -6.28 -9.42 19.80
N THR A 155 -5.14 -9.97 19.39
CA THR A 155 -4.20 -10.71 20.24
C THR A 155 -2.94 -9.87 20.42
N VAL A 156 -2.60 -9.50 21.66
CA VAL A 156 -1.40 -8.69 21.95
C VAL A 156 -0.16 -9.51 21.61
N THR A 157 0.62 -9.01 20.65
CA THR A 157 1.90 -9.61 20.22
C THR A 157 3.10 -8.91 20.86
N SER A 158 2.99 -7.60 21.13
CA SER A 158 4.02 -6.82 21.83
C SER A 158 3.45 -5.77 22.79
N LEU A 159 4.21 -5.49 23.86
CA LEU A 159 4.12 -4.30 24.71
C LEU A 159 5.19 -3.29 24.27
N VAL A 160 4.88 -2.00 24.35
CA VAL A 160 5.80 -0.88 24.04
C VAL A 160 5.91 0.05 25.24
N ASP A 161 7.14 0.36 25.68
CA ASP A 161 7.46 1.31 26.74
C ASP A 161 8.60 2.23 26.29
N GLY A 162 8.25 3.40 25.76
CA GLY A 162 9.20 4.26 25.04
C GLY A 162 9.82 3.53 23.84
N ASP A 163 11.15 3.51 23.77
CA ASP A 163 11.91 2.78 22.74
C ASP A 163 11.98 1.26 22.97
N ALA A 164 11.47 0.75 24.10
CA ALA A 164 11.54 -0.67 24.45
C ALA A 164 10.31 -1.43 23.97
N VAL A 165 10.53 -2.49 23.17
CA VAL A 165 9.48 -3.42 22.71
C VAL A 165 9.73 -4.79 23.31
N SER A 166 8.68 -5.44 23.82
CA SER A 166 8.76 -6.79 24.40
C SER A 166 7.55 -7.64 24.00
N GLY A 167 7.77 -8.93 23.77
CA GLY A 167 6.76 -9.85 23.24
C GLY A 167 7.09 -11.31 23.54
N GLY A 168 6.36 -12.24 22.91
CA GLY A 168 6.59 -13.69 23.10
C GLY A 168 6.04 -14.24 24.42
N PHE A 169 4.94 -13.67 24.90
CA PHE A 169 4.31 -14.00 26.19
C PHE A 169 3.96 -15.49 26.32
N SER A 170 4.16 -16.05 27.52
CA SER A 170 3.82 -17.45 27.83
C SER A 170 2.34 -17.79 27.56
N VAL A 171 1.46 -16.79 27.69
CA VAL A 171 0.05 -16.82 27.36
C VAL A 171 -0.32 -15.46 26.77
N ALA A 172 -0.69 -15.41 25.49
CA ALA A 172 -0.98 -14.15 24.80
C ALA A 172 -2.24 -13.46 25.38
N PRO A 173 -2.17 -12.16 25.75
CA PRO A 173 -3.35 -11.36 26.07
C PRO A 173 -4.25 -11.16 24.83
N THR A 174 -5.55 -10.97 25.04
CA THR A 174 -6.50 -10.63 23.97
C THR A 174 -7.48 -9.52 24.36
N ILE A 175 -7.94 -8.77 23.37
CA ILE A 175 -8.96 -7.72 23.47
C ILE A 175 -10.02 -7.96 22.39
N GLN A 176 -11.30 -7.82 22.73
CA GLN A 176 -12.40 -7.78 21.76
C GLN A 176 -13.34 -6.63 22.13
N PHE A 177 -13.65 -5.77 21.17
CA PHE A 177 -14.61 -4.67 21.35
C PHE A 177 -16.00 -5.14 20.90
N VAL A 178 -17.02 -5.01 21.76
CA VAL A 178 -18.42 -5.40 21.51
C VAL A 178 -19.37 -4.54 22.37
N ASP A 179 -20.43 -3.98 21.78
CA ASP A 179 -21.54 -3.28 22.48
C ASP A 179 -21.04 -2.16 23.44
N GLY A 180 -20.08 -1.37 22.95
CA GLY A 180 -19.44 -0.30 23.73
C GLY A 180 -18.66 -0.83 24.95
N SER A 181 -18.14 -2.06 24.89
CA SER A 181 -17.30 -2.65 25.92
C SER A 181 -16.05 -3.28 25.31
N ALA A 182 -14.90 -3.04 25.93
CA ALA A 182 -13.72 -3.88 25.70
C ALA A 182 -13.81 -5.10 26.64
N GLN A 183 -13.83 -6.30 26.08
CA GLN A 183 -13.60 -7.54 26.80
C GLN A 183 -12.11 -7.87 26.74
N VAL A 184 -11.47 -8.08 27.89
CA VAL A 184 -10.01 -8.21 27.99
C VAL A 184 -9.64 -9.51 28.69
N PHE A 185 -8.65 -10.21 28.14
CA PHE A 185 -7.88 -11.24 28.82
C PHE A 185 -6.42 -10.79 28.86
N THR A 186 -5.86 -10.65 30.06
CA THR A 186 -4.56 -9.99 30.30
C THR A 186 -3.37 -10.96 30.29
N GLY A 187 -3.56 -12.19 29.80
CA GLY A 187 -2.63 -13.31 29.98
C GLY A 187 -2.80 -14.02 31.33
N CYS A 188 -3.26 -13.32 32.38
CA CYS A 188 -3.66 -13.91 33.66
C CYS A 188 -5.16 -13.77 33.94
N ASN A 189 -5.65 -12.58 34.27
CA ASN A 189 -7.05 -12.32 34.59
C ASN A 189 -7.92 -12.04 33.36
N ARG A 190 -9.23 -12.20 33.54
CA ARG A 190 -10.26 -11.78 32.59
C ARG A 190 -11.01 -10.59 33.16
N GLY A 191 -11.52 -9.73 32.29
CA GLY A 191 -12.28 -8.58 32.71
C GLY A 191 -12.87 -7.79 31.56
N SER A 192 -13.39 -6.61 31.88
CA SER A 192 -13.90 -5.67 30.89
C SER A 192 -13.82 -4.23 31.36
N ALA A 193 -13.80 -3.33 30.38
CA ALA A 193 -14.02 -1.90 30.56
C ALA A 193 -15.19 -1.47 29.66
N LYS A 194 -15.90 -0.42 30.06
CA LYS A 194 -16.77 0.32 29.12
C LYS A 194 -15.91 1.27 28.31
N VAL A 195 -16.20 1.38 27.01
CA VAL A 195 -15.44 2.21 26.08
C VAL A 195 -16.35 3.16 25.31
N THR A 196 -15.82 4.31 24.92
CA THR A 196 -16.39 5.14 23.85
C THR A 196 -15.35 5.25 22.74
N VAL A 197 -15.69 4.81 21.54
CA VAL A 197 -14.80 4.88 20.37
C VAL A 197 -15.10 6.18 19.61
N ALA A 198 -14.05 6.92 19.27
CA ALA A 198 -14.03 8.04 18.34
C ALA A 198 -13.09 7.72 17.17
N ASP A 199 -13.02 8.58 16.15
CA ASP A 199 -12.37 8.28 14.86
C ASP A 199 -10.88 7.86 14.95
N THR A 200 -10.15 8.27 16.00
CA THR A 200 -8.73 7.97 16.22
C THR A 200 -8.37 7.56 17.65
N ALA A 201 -9.34 7.48 18.56
CA ALA A 201 -9.10 7.26 19.99
C ALA A 201 -10.23 6.47 20.66
N ILE A 202 -9.89 5.73 21.71
CA ILE A 202 -10.80 4.95 22.54
C ILE A 202 -10.71 5.46 23.97
N GLU A 203 -11.83 5.96 24.51
CA GLU A 203 -11.93 6.37 25.92
C GLU A 203 -12.30 5.17 26.80
N PHE A 204 -11.31 4.63 27.51
CA PHE A 204 -11.47 3.52 28.45
C PHE A 204 -11.93 3.99 29.82
N GLY A 205 -13.16 3.61 30.20
CA GLY A 205 -13.67 3.71 31.57
C GLY A 205 -13.02 2.68 32.51
N PRO A 206 -13.35 2.72 33.82
CA PRO A 206 -12.72 1.87 34.82
C PRO A 206 -12.84 0.37 34.50
N MET A 207 -11.70 -0.32 34.43
CA MET A 207 -11.64 -1.75 34.13
C MET A 207 -11.91 -2.62 35.37
N GLY A 208 -12.79 -3.60 35.25
CA GLY A 208 -13.03 -4.63 36.26
C GLY A 208 -12.37 -5.95 35.87
N LEU A 209 -11.45 -6.45 36.68
CA LEU A 209 -10.73 -7.72 36.49
C LEU A 209 -11.12 -8.79 37.53
N THR A 210 -10.94 -10.06 37.18
CA THR A 210 -10.82 -11.15 38.16
C THR A 210 -9.57 -10.97 39.04
N LYS A 211 -9.45 -11.76 40.12
CA LYS A 211 -8.31 -11.70 41.07
C LYS A 211 -7.66 -13.07 41.26
N MET A 212 -7.27 -13.69 40.16
CA MET A 212 -6.41 -14.87 40.12
C MET A 212 -4.94 -14.44 40.27
N ALA A 213 -4.12 -15.34 40.81
CA ALA A 213 -2.67 -15.15 40.91
C ALA A 213 -1.98 -16.17 40.00
N CYS A 214 -1.34 -15.69 38.94
CA CYS A 214 -0.64 -16.53 37.97
C CYS A 214 0.86 -16.63 38.26
N GLN A 215 1.52 -17.61 37.64
CA GLN A 215 2.97 -17.81 37.73
C GLN A 215 3.70 -17.10 36.58
N GLY A 216 5.00 -16.89 36.74
CA GLY A 216 5.87 -16.35 35.69
C GLY A 216 5.67 -14.86 35.42
N ASP A 217 5.73 -14.49 34.13
CA ASP A 217 5.60 -13.15 33.59
C ASP A 217 4.16 -12.61 33.59
N ALA A 218 3.15 -13.49 33.59
CA ALA A 218 1.75 -13.14 33.35
C ALA A 218 1.17 -12.03 34.26
N MET A 219 1.62 -11.89 35.51
CA MET A 219 1.18 -10.79 36.40
C MET A 219 1.80 -9.42 36.03
N GLN A 220 2.97 -9.42 35.38
CA GLN A 220 3.65 -8.22 34.91
C GLN A 220 3.10 -7.79 33.55
N VAL A 221 2.87 -8.75 32.65
CA VAL A 221 2.14 -8.54 31.39
C VAL A 221 0.74 -7.98 31.67
N GLU A 222 0.03 -8.52 32.66
CA GLU A 222 -1.25 -7.98 33.10
C GLU A 222 -1.16 -6.52 33.55
N ALA A 223 -0.19 -6.18 34.41
CA ALA A 223 -0.02 -4.81 34.88
C ALA A 223 0.27 -3.83 33.73
N ALA A 224 1.07 -4.24 32.73
CA ALA A 224 1.37 -3.43 31.55
C ALA A 224 0.15 -3.24 30.63
N VAL A 225 -0.54 -4.33 30.26
CA VAL A 225 -1.78 -4.25 29.45
C VAL A 225 -2.82 -3.36 30.13
N VAL A 226 -2.98 -3.48 31.44
CA VAL A 226 -3.92 -2.66 32.22
C VAL A 226 -3.46 -1.21 32.33
N ALA A 227 -2.15 -0.92 32.28
CA ALA A 227 -1.63 0.45 32.31
C ALA A 227 -1.87 1.21 30.99
N VAL A 228 -1.84 0.52 29.84
CA VAL A 228 -2.18 1.13 28.54
C VAL A 228 -3.69 1.43 28.46
N LEU A 229 -4.55 0.50 28.86
CA LEU A 229 -6.00 0.54 28.64
C LEU A 229 -6.76 1.40 29.67
N GLN A 230 -6.37 2.68 29.82
CA GLN A 230 -6.96 3.64 30.78
C GLN A 230 -7.12 5.04 30.19
N GLY A 231 -8.33 5.61 30.26
CA GLY A 231 -8.63 6.94 29.70
C GLY A 231 -8.55 6.94 28.18
N SER A 232 -8.18 8.08 27.59
CA SER A 232 -7.95 8.20 26.15
C SER A 232 -6.73 7.40 25.73
N VAL A 233 -6.96 6.43 24.84
CA VAL A 233 -5.94 5.62 24.17
C VAL A 233 -6.09 5.87 22.68
N ASP A 234 -5.07 6.48 22.05
CA ASP A 234 -5.05 6.65 20.60
C ASP A 234 -4.92 5.27 19.93
N TYR A 235 -5.53 5.08 18.75
CA TYR A 235 -5.43 3.82 18.02
C TYR A 235 -5.26 4.00 16.52
N ARG A 236 -4.64 2.99 15.91
CA ARG A 236 -4.46 2.85 14.47
C ARG A 236 -4.68 1.39 14.08
N ILE A 237 -5.41 1.16 13.00
CA ILE A 237 -5.48 -0.17 12.36
C ILE A 237 -4.77 -0.06 11.02
N GLU A 238 -4.02 -1.11 10.66
CA GLU A 238 -3.49 -1.31 9.32
C GLU A 238 -3.74 -2.77 8.90
N GLY A 239 -4.77 -2.98 8.08
CA GLY A 239 -5.22 -4.31 7.69
C GLY A 239 -5.60 -5.16 8.91
N ALA A 240 -4.75 -6.13 9.25
CA ALA A 240 -4.96 -7.05 10.37
C ALA A 240 -4.18 -6.70 11.65
N THR A 241 -3.45 -5.58 11.71
CA THR A 241 -2.73 -5.15 12.92
C THR A 241 -3.40 -3.92 13.54
N LEU A 242 -3.54 -3.92 14.86
CA LEU A 242 -4.01 -2.80 15.69
C LEU A 242 -2.87 -2.32 16.59
N GLU A 243 -2.59 -1.03 16.54
CA GLU A 243 -1.76 -0.31 17.50
C GLU A 243 -2.67 0.44 18.50
N LEU A 244 -2.35 0.34 19.79
CA LEU A 244 -2.98 1.12 20.87
C LEU A 244 -1.89 1.89 21.61
N ILE A 245 -2.04 3.21 21.75
CA ILE A 245 -1.07 4.10 22.40
C ILE A 245 -1.76 4.80 23.57
N GLY A 246 -1.39 4.40 24.79
CA GLY A 246 -1.90 4.97 26.04
C GLY A 246 -0.86 5.83 26.76
N ALA A 247 -1.29 6.54 27.80
CA ALA A 247 -0.43 7.43 28.58
C ALA A 247 0.71 6.71 29.34
N ASN A 248 0.69 5.38 29.43
CA ASN A 248 1.65 4.54 30.17
C ASN A 248 2.27 3.44 29.29
N GLY A 249 2.40 3.67 27.98
CA GLY A 249 2.94 2.71 27.01
C GLY A 249 1.93 2.34 25.91
N GLY A 250 2.31 1.41 25.05
CA GLY A 250 1.49 0.94 23.93
C GLY A 250 1.38 -0.58 23.81
N LEU A 251 0.49 -1.04 22.94
CA LEU A 251 0.27 -2.43 22.58
C LEU A 251 0.26 -2.56 21.06
N LEU A 252 0.93 -3.58 20.53
CA LEU A 252 0.72 -4.07 19.16
C LEU A 252 -0.08 -5.37 19.24
N LEU A 253 -1.13 -5.47 18.42
CA LEU A 253 -2.05 -6.60 18.40
C LEU A 253 -2.34 -7.08 16.99
N ASP A 254 -2.41 -8.39 16.79
CA ASP A 254 -2.86 -8.99 15.53
C ASP A 254 -4.32 -9.46 15.66
N GLY A 255 -5.14 -9.06 14.69
CA GLY A 255 -6.56 -9.34 14.61
C GLY A 255 -6.89 -10.56 13.76
N VAL A 256 -7.78 -11.41 14.26
CA VAL A 256 -8.39 -12.48 13.46
C VAL A 256 -9.76 -12.01 12.95
N PRO A 257 -10.05 -12.10 11.63
CA PRO A 257 -11.32 -11.66 11.07
C PRO A 257 -12.53 -12.29 11.78
N PRO A 258 -13.60 -11.52 12.07
CA PRO A 258 -14.81 -12.06 12.68
C PRO A 258 -15.51 -13.07 11.74
N THR A 259 -16.08 -14.12 12.35
CA THR A 259 -16.74 -15.28 11.68
C THR A 259 -18.25 -15.14 11.59
#